data_AF-H8GPE4-F1
#
_entry.id   AF-H8GPE4-F1
#
_cell.length_a   1.000
_cell.length_b   1.000
_cell.length_c   1.000
_cell.angle_alpha   90.00
_cell.angle_beta   90.00
_cell.angle_gamma   90.00
#
_symmetry.space_group_name_H-M   'P 1'
#
loop_
_entity.id
_entity.type
_entity.pdbx_description
1 polymer ?
#
loop_
_entity_poly.entity_id
_entity_poly.type
_entity_poly.pdbx_seq_one_letter_code
_entity_poly.pdbx_strand_id
1 'polypeptide(L)'
;MKSLRFMVLPILLLSFSFSAGAVNLTGTWTGRFRCSGFDGINFSFVQPNRSQPPQSLRISQPPDGSRLSVQWLDGEELAATFTGFTIDSITRPTTRGHAAIADCATKADITSGVSEITDLNAVVNPNRGTGSLTGLSIYTDQTDDPNNPNDRPEVTRCRWIFRLADTADPGIPASCPPL
;
A
#
# COMPACT_ATOMS: atom_id res chain seq x y z
N MET A 1 -19.72 15.42 67.65
CA MET A 1 -19.29 16.12 66.42
C MET A 1 -18.52 15.11 65.57
N LYS A 2 -19.09 14.59 64.48
CA LYS A 2 -18.46 13.58 63.61
C LYS A 2 -17.71 14.29 62.48
N SER A 3 -16.39 14.07 62.42
CA SER A 3 -15.49 14.65 61.42
C SER A 3 -15.59 13.85 60.11
N LEU A 4 -16.01 14.52 59.03
CA LEU A 4 -16.09 13.95 57.68
C LEU A 4 -14.74 14.18 56.99
N ARG A 5 -14.00 13.09 56.71
CA ARG A 5 -12.76 13.17 55.92
C ARG A 5 -13.11 13.02 54.44
N PHE A 6 -12.90 14.08 53.66
CA PHE A 6 -12.98 14.03 52.20
C PHE A 6 -11.71 13.39 51.65
N MET A 7 -11.86 12.23 51.01
CA MET A 7 -10.79 11.55 50.29
C MET A 7 -10.75 12.10 48.87
N VAL A 8 -9.75 12.93 48.57
CA VAL A 8 -9.51 13.47 47.23
C VAL A 8 -8.81 12.38 46.42
N LEU A 9 -9.53 11.76 45.48
CA LEU A 9 -8.99 10.77 44.56
C LEU A 9 -8.32 11.49 43.39
N PRO A 10 -7.01 11.34 43.15
CA PRO A 10 -6.34 11.98 42.02
C PRO A 10 -6.79 11.31 40.72
N ILE A 11 -7.58 12.02 39.91
CA ILE A 11 -7.94 11.60 38.56
C ILE A 11 -6.72 11.85 37.68
N LEU A 12 -5.97 10.78 37.39
CA LEU A 12 -4.87 10.81 36.43
C LEU A 12 -5.47 10.94 35.01
N LEU A 13 -5.57 12.18 34.51
CA LEU A 13 -6.00 12.46 33.14
C LEU A 13 -4.88 12.06 32.16
N LEU A 14 -4.88 10.79 31.75
CA LEU A 14 -4.11 10.32 30.61
C LEU A 14 -4.64 11.01 29.35
N SER A 15 -3.93 12.05 28.94
CA SER A 15 -4.18 12.76 27.69
C SER A 15 -3.72 11.84 26.55
N PHE A 16 -4.64 11.06 25.99
CA PHE A 16 -4.38 10.38 24.72
C PHE A 16 -4.43 11.44 23.63
N SER A 17 -3.26 11.89 23.18
CA SER A 17 -3.13 12.64 21.94
C SER A 17 -3.55 11.70 20.81
N PHE A 18 -4.83 11.75 20.43
CA PHE A 18 -5.24 11.23 19.14
C PHE A 18 -4.52 12.09 18.11
N SER A 19 -3.47 11.52 17.50
CA SER A 19 -2.84 12.11 16.31
C SER A 19 -3.98 12.53 15.38
N ALA A 20 -3.98 13.80 14.95
CA ALA A 20 -5.01 14.35 14.09
C ALA A 20 -5.22 13.36 12.93
N GLY A 21 -6.43 12.81 12.85
CA GLY A 21 -6.67 11.50 12.28
C GLY A 21 -6.38 11.38 10.80
N ALA A 22 -5.16 10.94 10.50
CA ALA A 22 -4.73 10.54 9.17
C ALA A 22 -5.44 9.26 8.74
N VAL A 23 -5.52 9.03 7.43
CA VAL A 23 -6.05 7.79 6.90
C VAL A 23 -5.11 6.65 7.27
N ASN A 24 -5.61 5.66 8.00
CA ASN A 24 -4.85 4.47 8.36
C ASN A 24 -5.15 3.33 7.38
N LEU A 25 -4.14 2.99 6.60
CA LEU A 25 -4.06 1.93 5.61
C LEU A 25 -3.32 0.69 6.12
N THR A 26 -2.78 0.71 7.34
CA THR A 26 -2.12 -0.44 7.97
C THR A 26 -3.02 -1.67 7.94
N GLY A 27 -2.45 -2.80 7.53
CA GLY A 27 -3.17 -4.06 7.46
C GLY A 27 -2.76 -4.95 6.29
N THR A 28 -3.51 -6.03 6.13
CA THR A 28 -3.43 -6.92 4.96
C THR A 28 -4.60 -6.63 4.02
N TRP A 29 -4.30 -6.48 2.75
CA TRP A 29 -5.24 -6.17 1.69
C TRP A 29 -5.21 -7.27 0.64
N THR A 30 -6.36 -7.68 0.14
CA THR A 30 -6.47 -8.75 -0.85
C THR A 30 -7.18 -8.24 -2.10
N GLY A 31 -6.66 -8.61 -3.27
CA GLY A 31 -7.12 -8.04 -4.52
C GLY A 31 -6.44 -8.61 -5.74
N ARG A 32 -6.30 -7.77 -6.76
CA ARG A 32 -5.67 -8.11 -8.04
C ARG A 32 -5.14 -6.87 -8.75
N PHE A 33 -4.09 -7.07 -9.52
CA PHE A 33 -3.70 -6.14 -10.59
C PHE A 33 -4.42 -6.47 -11.89
N ARG A 34 -4.54 -5.46 -12.75
CA ARG A 34 -4.90 -5.64 -14.16
C ARG A 34 -4.00 -4.75 -14.99
N CYS A 35 -3.00 -5.34 -15.62
CA CYS A 35 -2.06 -4.63 -16.46
C CYS A 35 -2.51 -4.63 -17.93
N SER A 36 -2.19 -3.55 -18.64
CA SER A 36 -2.38 -3.40 -20.08
C SER A 36 -1.16 -2.71 -20.67
N GLY A 37 -0.78 -3.09 -21.89
CA GLY A 37 0.35 -2.49 -22.59
C GLY A 37 0.13 -1.04 -23.00
N PHE A 38 1.25 -0.35 -23.25
CA PHE A 38 1.25 1.04 -23.68
C PHE A 38 0.58 1.27 -25.05
N ASP A 39 0.62 0.28 -25.93
CA ASP A 39 -0.06 0.27 -27.23
C ASP A 39 -1.58 0.04 -27.13
N GLY A 40 -2.11 -0.12 -25.91
CA GLY A 40 -3.52 -0.43 -25.67
C GLY A 40 -3.88 -1.89 -25.97
N ILE A 41 -2.90 -2.71 -26.35
CA ILE A 41 -3.09 -4.16 -26.44
C ILE A 41 -3.05 -4.70 -25.01
N ASN A 42 -4.10 -5.42 -24.64
CA ASN A 42 -4.12 -6.16 -23.39
C ASN A 42 -3.15 -7.33 -23.51
N PHE A 43 -1.87 -7.15 -23.19
CA PHE A 43 -1.12 -8.29 -22.70
C PHE A 43 -1.53 -8.52 -21.27
N SER A 44 -1.87 -9.75 -21.01
CA SER A 44 -2.14 -10.14 -19.64
C SER A 44 -0.79 -10.55 -19.06
N PHE A 45 -0.39 -9.97 -17.93
CA PHE A 45 0.51 -10.64 -16.96
C PHE A 45 -0.15 -11.91 -16.35
N VAL A 46 -1.08 -12.50 -17.11
CA VAL A 46 -1.74 -13.76 -16.82
C VAL A 46 -0.79 -14.78 -17.38
N GLN A 47 -0.05 -15.44 -16.48
CA GLN A 47 0.25 -16.85 -16.69
C GLN A 47 -1.00 -17.48 -17.32
N PRO A 48 -0.90 -18.17 -18.47
CA PRO A 48 -2.02 -18.45 -19.39
C PRO A 48 -3.26 -19.18 -18.83
N ASN A 49 -3.32 -19.45 -17.52
CA ASN A 49 -4.48 -19.95 -16.80
C ASN A 49 -5.13 -18.87 -15.92
N ARG A 50 -6.39 -18.55 -16.24
CA ARG A 50 -7.29 -17.53 -15.63
C ARG A 50 -7.72 -17.77 -14.17
N SER A 51 -6.84 -18.32 -13.35
CA SER A 51 -7.10 -18.59 -11.93
C SER A 51 -5.95 -18.04 -11.08
N GLN A 52 -5.52 -16.80 -11.32
CA GLN A 52 -4.57 -16.19 -10.40
C GLN A 52 -5.24 -16.08 -9.02
N PRO A 53 -4.64 -16.67 -7.96
CA PRO A 53 -5.16 -16.50 -6.63
C PRO A 53 -5.19 -15.00 -6.28
N PRO A 54 -6.09 -14.59 -5.38
CA PRO A 54 -6.08 -13.21 -4.90
C PRO A 54 -4.69 -12.83 -4.40
N GLN A 55 -4.15 -11.75 -4.92
CA GLN A 55 -2.85 -11.22 -4.49
C GLN A 55 -3.02 -10.47 -3.19
N SER A 56 -1.96 -10.43 -2.40
CA SER A 56 -1.98 -9.78 -1.09
C SER A 56 -1.01 -8.61 -1.05
N LEU A 57 -1.46 -7.50 -0.48
CA LEU A 57 -0.59 -6.41 -0.04
C LEU A 57 -0.56 -6.40 1.47
N ARG A 58 0.62 -6.31 2.05
CA ARG A 58 0.80 -6.00 3.47
C ARG A 58 1.26 -4.55 3.54
N ILE A 59 0.62 -3.74 4.38
CA ILE A 59 0.91 -2.32 4.52
C ILE A 59 1.18 -2.01 5.99
N SER A 60 2.28 -1.32 6.26
CA SER A 60 2.59 -0.74 7.57
C SER A 60 2.71 0.77 7.45
N GLN A 61 2.13 1.48 8.41
CA GLN A 61 2.29 2.92 8.59
C GLN A 61 2.76 3.22 10.01
N PRO A 62 3.74 4.14 10.17
CA PRO A 62 4.07 4.66 11.48
C PRO A 62 2.86 5.41 12.10
N PRO A 63 2.87 5.66 13.42
CA PRO A 63 1.79 6.39 14.08
C PRO A 63 1.52 7.81 13.55
N ASP A 64 2.51 8.40 12.87
CA ASP A 64 2.36 9.71 12.21
C ASP A 64 1.54 9.66 10.90
N GLY A 65 1.27 8.46 10.37
CA GLY A 65 0.48 8.21 9.15
C GLY A 65 1.14 8.64 7.84
N SER A 66 2.21 9.43 7.90
CA SER A 66 2.76 10.14 6.74
C SER A 66 3.41 9.23 5.70
N ARG A 67 4.06 8.16 6.16
CA ARG A 67 4.86 7.24 5.32
C ARG A 67 4.20 5.89 5.21
N LEU A 68 4.47 5.19 4.12
CA LEU A 68 3.98 3.85 3.83
C LEU A 68 5.14 2.93 3.50
N SER A 69 5.08 1.72 4.04
CA SER A 69 5.81 0.57 3.50
C SER A 69 4.82 -0.49 3.07
N VAL A 70 4.98 -1.00 1.85
CA VAL A 70 4.08 -1.97 1.24
C VAL A 70 4.89 -3.17 0.76
N GLN A 71 4.42 -4.36 1.08
CA GLN A 71 4.90 -5.60 0.45
C GLN A 71 3.79 -6.15 -0.42
N TRP A 72 4.09 -6.42 -1.68
CA TRP A 72 3.22 -7.22 -2.54
C TRP A 72 3.69 -8.67 -2.49
N LEU A 73 2.75 -9.56 -2.17
CA LEU A 73 2.92 -11.00 -2.18
C LEU A 73 2.16 -11.65 -3.34
N ASP A 74 2.84 -12.55 -4.05
CA ASP A 74 2.21 -13.48 -4.98
C ASP A 74 2.10 -14.85 -4.31
N GLY A 75 0.89 -15.19 -3.84
CA GLY A 75 0.71 -16.25 -2.86
C GLY A 75 1.40 -15.89 -1.53
N GLU A 76 2.40 -16.68 -1.14
CA GLU A 76 3.19 -16.50 0.09
C GLU A 76 4.58 -15.91 -0.16
N GLU A 77 4.98 -15.74 -1.42
CA GLU A 77 6.30 -15.25 -1.80
C GLU A 77 6.29 -13.73 -1.96
N LEU A 78 7.36 -13.07 -1.50
CA LEU A 78 7.53 -11.63 -1.67
C LEU A 78 7.86 -11.33 -3.13
N ALA A 79 6.92 -10.68 -3.82
CA ALA A 79 7.07 -10.29 -5.21
C ALA A 79 7.76 -8.92 -5.34
N ALA A 80 7.35 -7.95 -4.51
CA ALA A 80 7.87 -6.58 -4.57
C ALA A 80 7.73 -5.85 -3.25
N THR A 81 8.55 -4.82 -3.05
CA THR A 81 8.45 -3.89 -1.92
C THR A 81 8.34 -2.47 -2.44
N PHE A 82 7.42 -1.70 -1.87
CA PHE A 82 7.20 -0.30 -2.22
C PHE A 82 7.33 0.57 -0.98
N THR A 83 7.72 1.82 -1.18
CA THR A 83 7.64 2.86 -0.15
C THR A 83 6.93 4.09 -0.70
N GLY A 84 6.39 4.92 0.20
CA GLY A 84 5.68 6.11 -0.23
C GLY A 84 5.08 6.91 0.91
N PHE A 85 4.04 7.66 0.59
CA PHE A 85 3.35 8.51 1.54
C PHE A 85 1.84 8.54 1.31
N THR A 86 1.10 8.88 2.37
CA THR A 86 -0.33 9.17 2.26
C THR A 86 -0.58 10.67 2.19
N ILE A 87 -1.65 11.05 1.51
CA ILE A 87 -2.20 12.41 1.50
C ILE A 87 -3.65 12.30 1.94
N ASP A 88 -3.95 12.84 3.11
CA ASP A 88 -5.30 12.79 3.66
C ASP A 88 -6.28 13.62 2.83
N SER A 89 -7.54 13.15 2.77
CA SER A 89 -8.60 13.97 2.19
C SER A 89 -8.92 15.15 3.09
N ILE A 90 -8.89 16.38 2.54
CA ILE A 90 -9.27 17.61 3.25
C ILE A 90 -10.65 17.51 3.91
N THR A 91 -11.60 16.81 3.27
CA THR A 91 -12.98 16.71 3.77
C THR A 91 -13.22 15.50 4.67
N ARG A 92 -12.38 14.47 4.58
CA ARG A 92 -12.59 13.17 5.24
C ARG A 92 -11.23 12.51 5.61
N PRO A 93 -10.39 13.18 6.40
CA PRO A 93 -8.99 12.76 6.59
C PRO A 93 -8.85 11.37 7.23
N THR A 94 -9.79 10.99 8.10
CA THR A 94 -9.77 9.69 8.79
C THR A 94 -10.28 8.51 7.97
N THR A 95 -10.95 8.76 6.84
CA THR A 95 -11.66 7.71 6.08
C THR A 95 -11.34 7.71 4.60
N ARG A 96 -10.64 8.74 4.10
CA ARG A 96 -10.25 8.86 2.70
C ARG A 96 -8.90 9.54 2.57
N GLY A 97 -8.12 9.07 1.61
CA GLY A 97 -6.88 9.73 1.21
C GLY A 97 -6.36 9.18 -0.11
N HIS A 98 -5.20 9.67 -0.50
CA HIS A 98 -4.41 9.15 -1.60
C HIS A 98 -3.14 8.52 -1.04
N ALA A 99 -2.60 7.52 -1.74
CA ALA A 99 -1.29 6.97 -1.46
C ALA A 99 -0.47 7.02 -2.76
N ALA A 100 0.68 7.67 -2.70
CA ALA A 100 1.67 7.65 -3.75
C ALA A 100 2.81 6.74 -3.30
N ILE A 101 3.03 5.63 -4.00
CA ILE A 101 4.08 4.65 -3.69
C ILE A 101 4.93 4.38 -4.92
N ALA A 102 6.20 4.03 -4.70
CA ALA A 102 7.11 3.60 -5.74
C ALA A 102 7.77 2.29 -5.32
N ASP A 103 7.98 1.40 -6.29
CA ASP A 103 8.73 0.16 -6.08
C ASP A 103 10.16 0.52 -5.68
N CYS A 104 10.72 -0.21 -4.73
CA CYS A 104 12.04 0.04 -4.17
C CYS A 104 13.19 -0.11 -5.17
N ALA A 105 12.99 -0.86 -6.26
CA ALA A 105 13.93 -0.97 -7.36
C ALA A 105 13.79 0.19 -8.38
N THR A 106 12.79 1.05 -8.26
CA THR A 106 12.56 2.18 -9.18
C THR A 106 13.74 3.16 -9.13
N LYS A 107 14.37 3.37 -10.29
CA LYS A 107 15.43 4.37 -10.49
C LYS A 107 15.02 5.39 -11.55
N ALA A 108 15.61 6.58 -11.46
CA ALA A 108 15.32 7.67 -12.39
C ALA A 108 15.79 7.39 -13.84
N ASP A 109 16.80 6.53 -14.00
CA ASP A 109 17.41 6.20 -15.29
C ASP A 109 16.79 4.97 -15.96
N ILE A 110 15.83 4.29 -15.32
CA ILE A 110 15.13 3.09 -15.82
C ILE A 110 16.09 1.94 -16.20
N THR A 111 17.35 1.99 -15.75
CA THR A 111 18.36 0.95 -16.04
C THR A 111 18.20 -0.26 -15.11
N SER A 112 17.37 -0.14 -14.08
CA SER A 112 16.97 -1.23 -13.21
C SER A 112 15.80 -1.98 -13.82
N GLY A 113 15.98 -3.30 -14.01
CA GLY A 113 15.04 -4.22 -14.65
C GLY A 113 13.57 -3.87 -14.47
N VAL A 114 13.10 -3.73 -13.22
CA VAL A 114 11.72 -3.34 -12.95
C VAL A 114 11.67 -1.95 -12.30
N SER A 115 10.72 -1.12 -12.74
CA SER A 115 10.38 0.16 -12.10
C SER A 115 8.87 0.34 -12.08
N GLU A 116 8.32 0.81 -10.95
CA GLU A 116 6.88 1.05 -10.82
C GLU A 116 6.59 2.26 -9.93
N ILE A 117 5.72 3.15 -10.40
CA ILE A 117 5.20 4.27 -9.62
C ILE A 117 3.67 4.21 -9.65
N THR A 118 3.05 4.33 -8.48
CA THR A 118 1.64 4.03 -8.26
C THR A 118 0.94 5.18 -7.53
N ASP A 119 -0.24 5.55 -8.02
CA ASP A 119 -1.20 6.44 -7.37
C ASP A 119 -2.47 5.66 -7.01
N LEU A 120 -2.77 5.59 -5.71
CA LEU A 120 -3.90 4.88 -5.14
C LEU A 120 -4.87 5.84 -4.44
N ASN A 121 -6.15 5.65 -4.69
CA ASN A 121 -7.23 6.19 -3.87
C ASN A 121 -7.54 5.20 -2.74
N ALA A 122 -7.57 5.69 -1.51
CA ALA A 122 -7.92 4.92 -0.33
C ALA A 122 -9.25 5.36 0.27
N VAL A 123 -10.07 4.38 0.63
CA VAL A 123 -11.28 4.58 1.45
C VAL A 123 -11.28 3.53 2.54
N VAL A 124 -11.35 3.94 3.80
CA VAL A 124 -11.37 3.05 4.97
C VAL A 124 -12.56 3.35 5.86
N ASN A 125 -13.03 2.32 6.55
CA ASN A 125 -14.02 2.41 7.60
C ASN A 125 -13.46 1.71 8.86
N PRO A 126 -12.78 2.47 9.73
CA PRO A 126 -12.13 1.92 10.92
C PRO A 126 -13.10 1.19 11.84
N ASN A 127 -14.32 1.71 11.99
CA ASN A 127 -15.36 1.12 12.84
C ASN A 127 -15.81 -0.26 12.37
N ARG A 128 -15.60 -0.60 11.09
CA ARG A 128 -15.98 -1.88 10.50
C ARG A 128 -14.78 -2.74 10.12
N GLY A 129 -13.54 -2.25 10.30
CA GLY A 129 -12.34 -2.96 9.84
C GLY A 129 -12.38 -3.25 8.33
N THR A 130 -12.95 -2.35 7.52
CA THR A 130 -13.10 -2.55 6.06
C THR A 130 -12.47 -1.39 5.30
N GLY A 131 -12.10 -1.64 4.04
CA GLY A 131 -11.52 -0.61 3.19
C GLY A 131 -11.38 -1.05 1.74
N SER A 132 -11.12 -0.08 0.87
CA SER A 132 -10.78 -0.28 -0.53
C SER A 132 -9.59 0.58 -0.95
N LEU A 133 -8.66 -0.03 -1.67
CA LEU A 133 -7.58 0.65 -2.38
C LEU A 133 -7.77 0.46 -3.88
N THR A 134 -7.85 1.56 -4.62
CA THR A 134 -8.01 1.53 -6.08
C THR A 134 -7.18 2.57 -6.75
N GLY A 135 -6.46 2.22 -7.80
CA GLY A 135 -5.60 3.18 -8.47
C GLY A 135 -4.94 2.64 -9.72
N LEU A 136 -3.92 3.35 -10.17
CA LEU A 136 -3.14 3.04 -11.36
C LEU A 136 -1.66 3.14 -11.03
N SER A 137 -0.87 2.32 -11.69
CA SER A 137 0.57 2.45 -11.75
C SER A 137 1.06 2.51 -13.19
N ILE A 138 2.22 3.13 -13.34
CA ILE A 138 3.05 2.99 -14.52
C ILE A 138 4.13 1.99 -14.14
N TYR A 139 4.18 0.88 -14.86
CA TYR A 139 5.13 -0.20 -14.66
C TYR A 139 6.00 -0.32 -15.90
N THR A 140 7.28 -0.54 -15.70
CA THR A 140 8.22 -0.87 -16.77
C THR A 140 9.00 -2.09 -16.39
N ASP A 141 9.10 -3.04 -17.32
CA ASP A 141 10.03 -4.16 -17.24
C ASP A 141 11.02 -4.08 -18.39
N GLN A 142 12.29 -4.11 -18.04
CA GLN A 142 13.42 -4.30 -18.92
C GLN A 142 13.89 -5.75 -18.76
N THR A 143 12.99 -6.73 -18.92
CA THR A 143 13.41 -8.04 -19.36
C THR A 143 13.93 -7.86 -20.78
N ASP A 144 15.21 -7.55 -20.89
CA ASP A 144 15.95 -7.78 -22.11
C ASP A 144 16.53 -9.20 -21.95
N ASP A 145 15.79 -10.28 -22.27
CA ASP A 145 16.47 -11.52 -22.65
C ASP A 145 17.24 -11.19 -23.94
N PRO A 146 18.58 -11.07 -23.89
CA PRO A 146 19.35 -10.67 -25.07
C PRO A 146 19.26 -11.69 -26.22
N ASN A 147 18.71 -12.88 -25.95
CA ASN A 147 18.52 -13.93 -26.94
C ASN A 147 17.09 -13.94 -27.52
N ASN A 148 16.16 -13.15 -26.98
CA ASN A 148 14.81 -13.04 -27.50
C ASN A 148 14.61 -11.66 -28.14
N PRO A 149 14.74 -11.53 -29.48
CA PRO A 149 14.59 -10.26 -30.18
C PRO A 149 13.16 -9.68 -30.14
N ASN A 150 12.20 -10.41 -29.56
CA ASN A 150 10.85 -9.92 -29.31
C ASN A 150 10.64 -9.44 -27.87
N ASP A 151 11.62 -9.66 -26.98
CA ASP A 151 11.64 -9.10 -25.64
C ASP A 151 12.03 -7.64 -25.80
N ARG A 152 11.03 -6.76 -25.68
CA ARG A 152 11.21 -5.32 -25.76
C ARG A 152 10.84 -4.77 -24.39
N PRO A 153 11.52 -3.71 -23.90
CA PRO A 153 11.11 -3.04 -22.68
C PRO A 153 9.61 -2.71 -22.72
N GLU A 154 8.85 -3.32 -21.82
CA GLU A 154 7.41 -3.19 -21.80
C GLU A 154 7.04 -2.07 -20.86
N VAL A 155 6.53 -0.96 -21.40
CA VAL A 155 5.85 0.06 -20.61
C VAL A 155 4.38 -0.31 -20.53
N THR A 156 3.83 -0.32 -19.32
CA THR A 156 2.52 -0.88 -19.04
C THR A 156 1.82 -0.03 -18.00
N ARG A 157 0.49 -0.12 -17.98
CA ARG A 157 -0.34 0.48 -16.95
C ARG A 157 -1.03 -0.62 -16.18
N CYS A 158 -0.81 -0.69 -14.87
CA CYS A 158 -1.49 -1.64 -14.00
C CYS A 158 -2.57 -0.97 -13.17
N ARG A 159 -3.77 -1.54 -13.17
CA ARG A 159 -4.88 -1.11 -12.32
C ARG A 159 -4.91 -1.93 -11.04
N TRP A 160 -4.84 -1.22 -9.92
CA TRP A 160 -4.86 -1.78 -8.57
C TRP A 160 -6.30 -1.82 -8.05
N ILE A 161 -6.77 -2.98 -7.59
CA ILE A 161 -8.10 -3.13 -6.97
C ILE A 161 -8.01 -4.09 -5.79
N PHE A 162 -7.96 -3.53 -4.58
CA PHE A 162 -7.77 -4.27 -3.33
C PHE A 162 -8.83 -3.91 -2.29
N ARG A 163 -9.10 -4.85 -1.39
CA ARG A 163 -9.96 -4.67 -0.21
C ARG A 163 -9.21 -5.05 1.05
N LEU A 164 -9.47 -4.33 2.13
CA LEU A 164 -8.89 -4.62 3.44
C LEU A 164 -9.44 -5.97 3.92
N ALA A 165 -8.53 -6.90 4.23
CA ALA A 165 -8.82 -8.23 4.74
C ALA A 165 -8.59 -8.30 6.25
N ASP A 166 -7.55 -7.64 6.74
CA ASP A 166 -7.18 -7.61 8.15
C ASP A 166 -6.50 -6.28 8.52
N THR A 167 -6.64 -5.84 9.78
CA THR A 167 -6.12 -4.55 10.27
C THR A 167 -4.86 -4.66 11.13
N ALA A 168 -4.37 -5.87 11.39
CA ALA A 168 -3.15 -6.05 12.17
C ALA A 168 -1.95 -5.50 11.39
N ASP A 169 -1.07 -4.80 12.09
CA ASP A 169 0.15 -4.27 11.51
C ASP A 169 1.11 -5.42 11.16
N PRO A 170 1.48 -5.60 9.88
CA PRO A 170 2.42 -6.63 9.48
C PRO A 170 3.89 -6.32 9.87
N GLY A 171 4.18 -5.12 10.39
CA GLY A 171 5.50 -4.73 10.88
C GLY A 171 6.57 -4.57 9.78
N ILE A 172 6.17 -4.11 8.60
CA ILE A 172 7.10 -3.90 7.46
C ILE A 172 8.05 -2.75 7.78
N PRO A 173 9.38 -2.92 7.60
CA PRO A 173 10.35 -1.85 7.81
C PRO A 173 10.04 -0.59 7.00
N ALA A 174 10.25 0.58 7.59
CA ALA A 174 9.96 1.90 7.00
C ALA A 174 10.90 2.32 5.85
N SER A 175 11.70 1.40 5.32
CA SER A 175 12.71 1.65 4.30
C SER A 175 12.79 0.50 3.31
N CYS A 176 13.17 0.83 2.07
CA CYS A 176 13.52 -0.18 1.09
C CYS A 176 14.68 -1.05 1.60
N PRO A 177 14.66 -2.37 1.34
CA PRO A 177 15.83 -3.20 1.55
C PRO A 177 16.99 -2.69 0.67
N PRO A 178 18.25 -2.90 1.08
CA PRO A 178 19.38 -2.65 0.20
C PRO A 178 19.24 -3.50 -1.07
N LEU A 179 19.44 -2.86 -2.23
CA LEU A 179 19.47 -3.51 -3.56
C LEU A 179 20.71 -4.39 -3.73
#